data_AF-A0A3R9MKP8-F1
#
_entry.id   AF-A0A3R9MKP8-F1
#
_cell.length_a   1.000
_cell.length_b   1.000
_cell.length_c   1.000
_cell.angle_alpha   90.00
_cell.angle_beta   90.00
_cell.angle_gamma   90.00
#
_symmetry.space_group_name_H-M   'P 1'
#
loop_
_entity.id
_entity.type
_entity.pdbx_description
1 polymer ?
#
loop_
_entity_poly.entity_id
_entity_poly.type
_entity_poly.pdbx_seq_one_letter_code
_entity_poly.pdbx_strand_id
1 'polypeptide(L)'
;MLALKRLVTILVMVFLVLALLVLLIPSVQSSFASMAGAPESLYFGLFVAAVVLLGLQLITENLDSVLLRRDVAAREGKINELKARLYDHQLEQQRTAERPPVVPRTGVTTYPEPHAPVFPESDPSLPNAPIDQPNSLIPPRNPNYPA
;
A
#
# COMPACT_ATOMS: atom_id res chain seq x y z
N MET A 1 1.23 -12.78 3.04
CA MET A 1 -0.23 -12.57 3.13
C MET A 1 -0.92 -12.81 1.79
N LEU A 2 -0.53 -12.13 0.71
CA LEU A 2 -1.16 -12.29 -0.60
C LEU A 2 -1.12 -13.73 -1.16
N ALA A 3 0.03 -14.41 -1.10
CA ALA A 3 0.15 -15.79 -1.58
C ALA A 3 -0.67 -16.79 -0.75
N LEU A 4 -0.68 -16.65 0.58
CA LEU A 4 -1.47 -17.49 1.48
C LEU A 4 -2.97 -17.27 1.27
N LYS A 5 -3.42 -16.02 1.20
CA LYS A 5 -4.82 -15.66 0.89
C LYS A 5 -5.25 -16.25 -0.44
N ARG A 6 -4.44 -16.08 -1.50
CA ARG A 6 -4.70 -16.68 -2.82
C ARG A 6 -4.78 -18.20 -2.75
N LEU A 7 -3.88 -18.85 -2.02
CA LEU A 7 -3.90 -20.31 -1.86
C LEU A 7 -5.18 -20.77 -1.18
N VAL A 8 -5.57 -20.15 -0.06
CA VAL A 8 -6.81 -20.52 0.66
C VAL A 8 -8.03 -20.28 -0.22
N THR A 9 -8.11 -19.14 -0.93
CA THR A 9 -9.21 -18.86 -1.84
C THR A 9 -9.28 -19.84 -3.00
N ILE A 10 -8.15 -20.20 -3.61
CA ILE A 10 -8.10 -21.22 -4.67
C ILE A 10 -8.59 -22.56 -4.14
N LEU A 11 -8.14 -22.97 -2.95
CA LEU A 11 -8.53 -24.23 -2.34
C LEU A 11 -10.05 -24.26 -2.06
N VAL A 12 -10.61 -23.17 -1.53
CA VAL A 12 -12.06 -23.00 -1.34
C VAL A 12 -12.81 -23.10 -2.67
N MET A 13 -12.35 -22.41 -3.72
CA MET A 13 -13.00 -22.45 -5.03
C MET A 13 -12.98 -23.85 -5.64
N VAL A 14 -11.84 -24.54 -5.58
CA VAL A 14 -11.71 -25.93 -6.06
C VAL A 14 -12.63 -26.86 -5.24
N PHE A 15 -12.63 -26.72 -3.91
CA PHE A 15 -13.51 -27.49 -3.05
C PHE A 15 -14.99 -27.26 -3.41
N LEU A 16 -15.42 -26.01 -3.62
CA LEU A 16 -16.80 -25.70 -4.00
C LEU A 16 -17.19 -26.36 -5.33
N VAL A 17 -16.32 -26.29 -6.34
CA VAL A 17 -16.56 -26.95 -7.63
C VAL A 17 -16.68 -28.47 -7.46
N LEU A 18 -15.78 -29.10 -6.71
CA LEU A 18 -15.84 -30.53 -6.44
C LEU A 18 -17.08 -30.92 -5.62
N ALA A 19 -17.41 -30.15 -4.57
CA ALA A 19 -18.57 -30.38 -3.74
C ALA A 19 -19.87 -30.25 -4.54
N LEU A 20 -19.99 -29.23 -5.41
CA LEU A 20 -21.10 -29.05 -6.33
C LEU A 20 -21.19 -30.21 -7.33
N LEU A 21 -20.07 -30.64 -7.90
CA LEU A 21 -20.03 -31.77 -8.83
C LEU A 21 -20.55 -33.05 -8.17
N VAL A 22 -20.08 -33.32 -6.95
CA VAL A 22 -20.57 -34.44 -6.14
C VAL A 22 -22.06 -34.25 -5.85
N LEU A 23 -22.51 -33.10 -5.35
CA LEU A 23 -23.91 -32.87 -4.98
C LEU A 23 -24.90 -32.89 -6.15
N LEU A 24 -24.50 -32.48 -7.35
CA LEU A 24 -25.42 -32.40 -8.50
C LEU A 24 -25.50 -33.70 -9.31
N ILE A 25 -24.43 -34.50 -9.35
CA ILE A 25 -24.33 -35.62 -10.26
C ILE A 25 -24.43 -36.95 -9.50
N PRO A 26 -25.53 -37.71 -9.64
CA PRO A 26 -25.71 -38.98 -8.92
C PRO A 26 -24.62 -40.02 -9.19
N SER A 27 -24.06 -40.06 -10.41
CA SER A 27 -22.96 -40.98 -10.75
C SER A 27 -21.65 -40.65 -10.04
N VAL A 28 -21.43 -39.37 -9.72
CA VAL A 28 -20.29 -38.93 -8.92
C VAL A 28 -20.53 -39.28 -7.46
N GLN A 29 -21.75 -39.07 -6.94
CA GLN A 29 -22.11 -39.44 -5.56
C GLN A 29 -21.87 -40.91 -5.27
N SER A 30 -22.30 -41.83 -6.14
CA SER A 30 -22.09 -43.26 -5.93
C SER A 30 -20.60 -43.64 -5.88
N SER A 31 -19.79 -43.02 -6.74
CA SER A 31 -18.34 -43.21 -6.75
C SER A 31 -17.70 -42.77 -5.42
N PHE A 32 -18.05 -41.59 -4.91
CA PHE A 32 -17.49 -41.09 -3.65
C PHE A 32 -18.12 -41.74 -2.41
N ALA A 33 -19.41 -42.11 -2.44
CA ALA A 33 -20.09 -42.78 -1.34
C ALA A 33 -19.56 -44.20 -1.14
N SER A 34 -19.20 -44.91 -2.23
CA SER A 34 -18.53 -46.21 -2.12
C SER A 34 -17.16 -46.11 -1.45
N MET A 35 -16.46 -44.97 -1.61
CA MET A 35 -15.20 -44.69 -0.91
C MET A 35 -15.42 -44.28 0.56
N ALA A 36 -16.48 -43.51 0.84
CA ALA A 36 -16.84 -43.07 2.19
C ALA A 36 -17.55 -44.14 3.04
N GLY A 37 -17.90 -45.28 2.44
CA GLY A 37 -18.63 -46.39 3.05
C GLY A 37 -20.15 -46.18 3.15
N ALA A 38 -20.61 -44.94 3.31
CA ALA A 38 -22.01 -44.57 3.37
C ALA A 38 -22.25 -43.17 2.74
N PRO A 39 -23.47 -42.88 2.25
CA PRO A 39 -23.81 -41.54 1.77
C PRO A 39 -23.84 -40.51 2.91
N GLU A 40 -24.26 -40.90 4.11
CA GLU A 40 -24.33 -40.04 5.29
C GLU A 40 -22.93 -39.52 5.71
N SER A 41 -21.92 -40.40 5.70
CA SER A 41 -20.54 -40.04 6.02
C SER A 41 -19.93 -39.12 4.96
N LEU A 42 -20.30 -39.29 3.68
CA LEU A 42 -19.91 -38.39 2.60
C LEU A 42 -20.43 -36.96 2.83
N TYR A 43 -21.74 -36.80 3.11
CA TYR A 43 -22.31 -35.47 3.33
C TYR A 43 -21.78 -34.82 4.61
N PHE A 44 -21.62 -35.60 5.68
CA PHE A 44 -21.01 -35.12 6.92
C PHE A 44 -19.56 -34.68 6.69
N GLY A 45 -18.77 -35.46 5.96
CA GLY A 45 -17.40 -35.11 5.60
C GLY A 45 -17.31 -33.82 4.78
N LEU A 46 -18.18 -33.66 3.77
CA LEU A 46 -18.28 -32.42 2.99
C LEU A 46 -18.68 -31.23 3.88
N PHE A 47 -19.62 -31.42 4.81
CA PHE A 47 -20.03 -30.38 5.74
C PHE A 47 -18.89 -29.94 6.65
N VAL A 48 -18.20 -30.88 7.29
CA VAL A 48 -17.05 -30.57 8.16
C VAL A 48 -15.95 -29.87 7.37
N ALA A 49 -15.61 -30.38 6.18
CA ALA A 49 -14.64 -29.74 5.30
C ALA A 49 -15.06 -28.32 4.93
N ALA A 50 -16.34 -28.10 4.59
CA ALA A 50 -16.87 -26.78 4.26
C ALA A 50 -16.75 -25.81 5.44
N VAL A 51 -17.09 -26.24 6.66
CA VAL A 51 -16.96 -25.42 7.88
C VAL A 51 -15.52 -25.04 8.14
N VAL A 52 -14.58 -25.99 8.04
CA VAL A 52 -13.15 -25.75 8.24
C VAL A 52 -12.62 -24.76 7.20
N LEU A 53 -12.93 -24.97 5.92
CA LEU A 53 -12.47 -24.11 4.84
C LEU A 53 -13.07 -22.71 4.90
N LEU A 54 -14.35 -22.59 5.23
CA LEU A 54 -15.00 -21.30 5.41
C LEU A 54 -14.41 -20.55 6.60
N GLY A 55 -14.16 -21.25 7.72
CA GLY A 55 -13.50 -20.69 8.90
C GLY A 55 -12.09 -20.18 8.57
N LEU A 56 -11.31 -20.99 7.83
CA LEU A 56 -9.97 -20.59 7.39
C LEU A 56 -10.02 -19.35 6.49
N GLN A 57 -10.94 -19.30 5.52
CA GLN A 57 -11.13 -18.13 4.66
C GLN A 57 -11.46 -16.89 5.50
N LEU A 58 -12.39 -17.00 6.46
CA LEU A 58 -12.79 -15.88 7.32
C LEU A 58 -11.62 -15.35 8.15
N ILE A 59 -10.84 -16.25 8.75
CA ILE A 59 -9.65 -15.89 9.53
C ILE A 59 -8.65 -15.16 8.63
N THR A 60 -8.38 -15.68 7.43
CA THR A 60 -7.43 -15.04 6.51
C THR A 60 -7.86 -13.65 6.06
N GLU A 61 -9.15 -13.44 5.79
CA GLU A 61 -9.69 -12.12 5.40
C GLU A 61 -9.66 -11.12 6.57
N ASN A 62 -9.95 -11.57 7.78
CA ASN A 62 -9.86 -10.74 8.98
C ASN A 62 -8.40 -10.36 9.28
N LEU A 63 -7.47 -11.31 9.17
CA LEU A 63 -6.03 -11.03 9.37
C LEU A 63 -5.51 -10.02 8.35
N ASP A 64 -5.87 -10.16 7.08
CA ASP A 64 -5.49 -9.23 6.01
C ASP A 64 -5.98 -7.81 6.33
N SER A 65 -7.25 -7.68 6.74
CA SER A 65 -7.86 -6.40 7.11
C SER A 65 -7.19 -5.74 8.32
N VAL A 66 -6.85 -6.52 9.35
CA VAL A 66 -6.17 -6.03 10.55
C VAL A 66 -4.74 -5.60 10.23
N LEU A 67 -4.02 -6.37 9.42
CA LEU A 67 -2.65 -6.04 9.02
C LEU A 67 -2.60 -4.75 8.20
N LEU A 68 -3.52 -4.59 7.24
CA LEU A 68 -3.66 -3.34 6.47
C LEU A 68 -3.91 -2.13 7.38
N ARG A 69 -4.84 -2.25 8.33
CA ARG A 69 -5.14 -1.16 9.29
C ARG A 69 -3.91 -0.79 10.13
N ARG A 70 -3.15 -1.78 10.58
CA ARG A 70 -1.92 -1.55 11.36
C ARG A 70 -0.86 -0.82 10.52
N ASP A 71 -0.66 -1.24 9.28
CA ASP A 71 0.33 -0.63 8.39
C ASP A 71 -0.06 0.82 8.02
N VAL A 72 -1.36 1.09 7.87
CA VAL A 72 -1.87 2.46 7.67
C VAL A 72 -1.62 3.32 8.90
N ALA A 73 -1.98 2.85 10.11
CA ALA A 73 -1.75 3.59 11.35
C ALA A 73 -0.26 3.90 11.58
N ALA A 74 0.64 2.96 11.25
CA ALA A 74 2.07 3.18 11.33
C ALA A 74 2.58 4.24 10.33
N ARG A 75 2.00 4.29 9.13
CA ARG A 75 2.32 5.33 8.12
C ARG A 75 1.77 6.70 8.53
N GLU A 76 0.54 6.75 9.04
CA GLU A 76 -0.09 7.99 9.53
C GLU A 76 0.70 8.61 10.69
N GLY A 77 1.23 7.80 11.62
CA GLY A 77 2.09 8.28 12.70
C GLY A 77 3.36 8.98 12.19
N LYS A 78 4.03 8.39 11.20
CA LYS A 78 5.22 9.00 10.56
C LYS A 78 4.87 10.29 9.81
N ILE A 79 3.74 10.31 9.12
CA ILE A 79 3.26 11.51 8.43
C ILE A 79 2.99 12.62 9.44
N ASN A 80 2.38 12.30 10.58
CA ASN A 80 2.11 13.28 11.62
C ASN A 80 3.41 13.84 12.23
N GLU A 81 4.40 12.98 12.46
CA GLU A 81 5.73 13.42 12.93
C GLU A 81 6.42 14.34 11.90
N LEU A 82 6.41 13.96 10.61
CA LEU A 82 7.00 14.79 9.55
C LEU A 82 6.27 16.13 9.40
N LYS A 83 4.94 16.15 9.53
CA LYS A 83 4.15 17.38 9.53
C LYS A 83 4.51 18.26 10.72
N ALA A 84 4.65 17.70 11.91
CA ALA A 84 5.09 18.44 13.09
C ALA A 84 6.49 19.05 12.87
N ARG A 85 7.45 18.28 12.36
CA ARG A 85 8.79 18.78 12.05
C ARG A 85 8.77 19.92 11.02
N LEU A 86 7.95 19.80 9.96
CA LEU A 86 7.80 20.87 8.97
C LEU A 86 7.19 22.13 9.58
N TYR A 87 6.19 21.97 10.44
CA TYR A 87 5.58 23.08 11.14
C TYR A 87 6.56 23.77 12.09
N ASP A 88 7.32 22.99 12.86
CA ASP A 88 8.37 23.50 13.75
C ASP A 88 9.46 24.25 12.97
N HIS A 89 9.89 23.72 11.82
CA HIS A 89 10.84 24.39 10.94
C HIS A 89 10.29 25.72 10.37
N GLN A 90 9.03 25.76 9.96
CA GLN A 90 8.40 26.99 9.48
C GLN A 90 8.28 28.04 10.59
N LEU A 91 7.94 27.62 11.81
CA LEU A 91 7.86 28.51 12.97
C LEU A 91 9.24 29.06 13.36
N GLU A 92 10.28 28.23 13.34
CA GLU A 92 11.67 28.65 13.61
C GLU A 92 12.15 29.67 12.57
N GLN A 93 11.84 29.45 11.28
CA GLN A 93 12.14 30.39 10.21
C GLN A 93 11.40 31.72 10.39
N GLN A 94 10.12 31.70 10.74
CA GLN A 94 9.35 32.91 11.05
C GLN A 94 9.94 33.67 12.24
N ARG A 95 10.27 33.00 13.35
CA ARG A 95 10.93 33.64 14.49
C ARG A 95 12.28 34.24 14.14
N THR A 96 13.04 33.58 13.26
CA THR A 96 14.33 34.10 12.80
C THR A 96 14.14 35.33 11.91
N ALA A 97 13.08 35.36 11.10
CA ALA A 97 12.71 36.52 10.28
C ALA A 97 12.13 37.69 11.10
N GLU A 98 11.42 37.42 12.20
CA GLU A 98 10.89 38.43 13.12
C GLU A 98 11.91 38.93 14.14
N ARG A 99 13.04 38.24 14.32
CA ARG A 99 14.12 38.71 15.18
C ARG A 99 14.76 39.95 14.52
N PRO A 100 14.76 41.12 15.17
CA PRO A 100 15.37 42.31 14.60
C PRO A 100 16.84 42.02 14.29
N PRO A 101 17.38 42.47 13.15
CA PRO A 101 18.75 42.17 12.76
C PRO A 101 19.70 42.69 13.84
N VAL A 102 20.40 41.77 14.51
CA VAL A 102 21.56 42.13 15.32
C VAL A 102 22.63 42.55 14.32
N VAL A 103 22.79 43.86 14.17
CA VAL A 103 23.76 44.49 13.29
C VAL A 103 25.16 43.98 13.67
N PRO A 104 25.89 43.27 12.79
CA PRO A 104 27.27 42.93 13.04
C PRO A 104 28.09 44.22 12.95
N ARG A 105 28.85 44.54 14.00
CA ARG A 105 29.86 45.59 13.96
C ARG A 105 30.89 45.20 12.88
N THR A 106 31.03 46.08 11.89
CA THR A 106 31.81 45.96 10.65
C THR A 106 33.18 45.29 10.81
N GLY A 107 33.44 44.31 9.95
CA GLY A 107 34.76 43.75 9.71
C GLY A 107 34.76 42.83 8.48
N VAL A 108 35.09 43.41 7.32
CA VAL A 108 35.44 42.75 6.04
C VAL A 108 34.28 42.09 5.27
N THR A 109 33.94 42.71 4.14
CA THR A 109 33.17 42.09 3.05
C THR A 109 34.03 41.06 2.32
N THR A 110 33.78 39.78 2.55
CA THR A 110 34.08 38.73 1.56
C THR A 110 32.75 38.26 0.99
N TYR A 111 32.57 38.45 -0.33
CA TYR A 111 31.45 37.89 -1.06
C TYR A 111 31.56 36.35 -1.00
N PRO A 112 30.51 35.62 -0.58
CA PRO A 112 30.47 34.18 -0.80
C PRO A 112 30.28 33.96 -2.30
N GLU A 113 31.30 33.39 -2.92
CA GLU A 113 31.24 32.82 -4.26
C GLU A 113 30.00 31.90 -4.34
N PRO A 114 29.19 31.94 -5.41
CA PRO A 114 28.07 31.04 -5.55
C PRO A 114 28.60 29.61 -5.65
N HIS A 115 28.60 28.89 -4.52
CA HIS A 115 28.78 27.45 -4.52
C HIS A 115 27.67 26.85 -5.37
N ALA A 116 28.03 26.50 -6.61
CA ALA A 116 27.23 25.58 -7.41
C ALA A 116 26.97 24.34 -6.54
N PRO A 117 25.71 23.85 -6.48
CA PRO A 117 25.44 22.59 -5.79
C PRO A 117 26.25 21.49 -6.49
N VAL A 118 27.28 20.99 -5.81
CA VAL A 118 27.93 19.73 -6.18
C VAL A 118 26.94 18.64 -5.83
N PHE A 119 26.03 18.35 -6.78
CA PHE A 119 25.22 17.14 -6.73
C PHE A 119 26.18 15.94 -6.66
N PRO A 120 26.00 15.00 -5.71
CA PRO A 120 26.72 13.75 -5.77
C PRO A 120 26.39 13.02 -7.08
N GLU A 121 27.48 12.66 -7.73
CA GLU A 121 27.65 11.98 -9.00
C GLU A 121 26.81 10.68 -9.09
N SER A 122 25.94 10.66 -10.11
CA SER A 122 25.47 9.51 -10.90
C SER A 122 25.12 8.19 -10.18
N ASP A 123 23.83 8.02 -9.90
CA ASP A 123 23.21 6.69 -9.99
C ASP A 123 23.10 6.32 -11.49
N PRO A 124 23.72 5.21 -11.95
CA PRO A 124 23.71 4.81 -13.37
C PRO A 124 22.32 4.41 -13.91
N SER A 125 21.28 4.44 -13.07
CA SER A 125 19.89 4.17 -13.48
C SER A 125 19.10 5.42 -13.90
N LEU A 126 19.66 6.63 -13.76
CA LEU A 126 18.95 7.88 -14.06
C LEU A 126 19.60 8.64 -15.24
N PRO A 127 18.88 8.86 -16.36
CA PRO A 127 19.38 9.66 -17.46
C PRO A 127 19.45 11.15 -17.07
N ASN A 128 20.67 11.70 -17.03
CA ASN A 128 20.91 13.14 -16.90
C ASN A 128 20.60 13.86 -18.23
N ALA A 129 19.32 14.12 -18.48
CA ALA A 129 18.89 15.02 -19.53
C ALA A 129 18.54 16.40 -18.92
N PRO A 130 18.94 17.53 -19.55
CA PRO A 130 18.49 18.86 -19.14
C PRO A 130 16.95 18.90 -19.13
N ILE A 131 16.36 19.35 -18.02
CA ILE A 131 14.90 19.53 -17.90
C ILE A 131 14.52 20.82 -18.65
N ASP A 132 14.40 20.72 -19.98
CA ASP A 132 13.81 21.76 -20.83
C ASP A 132 12.34 21.46 -21.19
N GLN A 133 11.67 20.60 -20.43
CA GLN A 133 10.25 20.31 -20.62
C GLN A 133 9.44 20.70 -19.38
N PRO A 134 8.51 21.68 -19.49
CA PRO A 134 7.54 21.90 -18.44
C PRO A 134 6.66 20.65 -18.32
N ASN A 135 6.71 20.01 -17.15
CA ASN A 135 5.86 18.87 -16.82
C ASN A 135 4.39 19.21 -17.07
N SER A 136 3.74 18.46 -17.96
CA SER A 136 2.35 18.66 -18.43
C SER A 136 1.27 18.29 -17.41
N LEU A 137 1.57 18.40 -16.11
CA LEU A 137 0.61 18.14 -15.03
C LEU A 137 -0.30 19.35 -14.73
N ILE A 138 -0.10 20.48 -15.43
CA ILE A 138 -0.98 21.65 -15.38
C ILE A 138 -1.58 21.83 -16.78
N PRO A 139 -2.91 21.71 -16.98
CA PRO A 139 -3.51 22.03 -18.26
C PRO A 139 -3.26 23.52 -18.60
N PRO A 140 -3.02 23.87 -19.88
CA PRO A 140 -2.78 25.26 -20.25
C PRO A 140 -3.99 26.11 -19.88
N ARG A 141 -3.72 27.24 -19.21
CA ARG A 141 -4.73 28.27 -18.90
C ARG A 141 -5.31 28.78 -20.23
N ASN A 142 -6.62 28.59 -20.43
CA ASN A 142 -7.31 29.09 -21.62
C ASN A 142 -7.29 30.64 -21.61
N PRO A 143 -6.70 31.30 -22.63
CA PRO A 143 -6.60 32.76 -22.68
C PRO A 143 -7.95 33.47 -22.89
N ASN A 144 -9.04 32.75 -23.14
CA ASN A 144 -10.36 33.33 -23.41
C ASN A 144 -11.28 33.45 -22.18
N TYR A 145 -10.78 33.31 -20.95
CA TYR A 145 -11.56 33.57 -19.74
C TYR A 145 -11.15 34.91 -19.09
N PRO A 146 -12.05 35.92 -19.01
CA PRO A 146 -11.83 37.09 -18.19
C PRO A 146 -11.84 36.72 -16.69
N ALA A 147 -11.11 37.51 -15.91
CA ALA A 147 -10.86 37.34 -14.48
C ALA A 147 -12.12 37.44 -13.62
#